data_AF-A0A180GN33-F1
#
_entry.id   AF-A0A180GN33-F1
#
_cell.length_a   1.000
_cell.length_b   1.000
_cell.length_c   1.000
_cell.angle_alpha   90.00
_cell.angle_beta   90.00
_cell.angle_gamma   90.00
#
_symmetry.space_group_name_H-M   'P 1'
#
loop_
_entity.id
_entity.type
_entity.pdbx_description
1 polymer ?
#
loop_
_entity_poly.entity_id
_entity_poly.type
_entity_poly.pdbx_seq_one_letter_code
_entity_poly.pdbx_strand_id
1 'polypeptide(L)' 'MVFVPYPPAIEVVAVRMALEGFSKPHICQTLGKTISRQSFQQWMLLYQETKAIVCSPESYETRGWPPTLSSEEC' A
#
# COMPACT_ATOMS: atom_id res chain seq x y z
N MET A 1 16.97 -6.36 -3.94
CA MET A 1 15.72 -5.64 -4.27
C MET A 1 15.91 -4.19 -3.86
N VAL A 2 15.77 -3.24 -4.80
CA VAL A 2 15.88 -1.80 -4.49
C VAL A 2 14.56 -1.36 -3.87
N PHE A 3 14.57 -0.97 -2.59
CA PHE A 3 13.42 -0.36 -1.95
C PHE A 3 13.24 1.04 -2.55
N VAL A 4 12.18 1.24 -3.32
CA VAL A 4 11.80 2.56 -3.80
C VAL A 4 10.88 3.17 -2.74
N PRO A 5 11.30 4.23 -2.03
CA PRO A 5 10.43 4.89 -1.09
C PRO A 5 9.29 5.59 -1.86
N TYR A 6 8.07 5.12 -1.66
CA TYR A 6 6.87 5.83 -2.13
C TYR A 6 6.38 6.74 -0.99
N PRO A 7 5.88 7.94 -1.30
CA PRO A 7 5.18 8.74 -0.32
C PRO A 7 3.99 7.95 0.23
N PRO A 8 3.70 7.99 1.54
CA PRO A 8 2.57 7.27 2.13
C PRO A 8 1.22 7.66 1.50
N ALA A 9 1.08 8.91 1.04
CA ALA A 9 -0.08 9.35 0.27
C ALA A 9 -0.30 8.55 -1.02
N ILE A 10 0.78 8.16 -1.73
CA ILE A 10 0.69 7.37 -2.97
C ILE A 10 0.23 5.94 -2.67
N GLU A 11 0.72 5.35 -1.57
CA GLU A 11 0.30 4.02 -1.13
C GLU A 11 -1.20 4.01 -0.78
N VAL A 12 -1.65 4.95 0.05
CA VAL A 12 -3.06 5.04 0.48
C VAL A 12 -3.99 5.23 -0.73
N VAL A 13 -3.65 6.15 -1.64
CA VAL A 13 -4.47 6.40 -2.83
C VAL A 13 -4.46 5.19 -3.78
N ALA A 14 -3.32 4.51 -3.95
CA ALA A 14 -3.24 3.30 -4.78
C ALA A 14 -4.09 2.16 -4.21
N VAL A 15 -4.05 1.93 -2.89
CA VAL A 15 -4.89 0.93 -2.22
C VAL A 15 -6.37 1.31 -2.33
N ARG A 16 -6.72 2.57 -2.10
CA ARG A 16 -8.13 3.04 -2.21
C ARG A 16 -8.69 2.82 -3.60
N MET A 17 -7.95 3.21 -4.64
CA MET A 17 -8.37 2.98 -6.03
C MET A 17 -8.46 1.48 -6.34
N ALA A 18 -7.57 0.65 -5.82
CA ALA A 18 -7.66 -0.80 -6.00
C ALA A 18 -8.96 -1.38 -5.38
N LEU A 19 -9.39 -0.87 -4.23
CA LEU A 19 -10.63 -1.25 -3.57
C LEU A 19 -11.88 -0.75 -4.30
N GLU A 20 -11.78 0.39 -4.98
CA GLU A 20 -12.83 0.91 -5.89
C GLU A 20 -12.91 0.12 -7.21
N GLY A 21 -12.04 -0.87 -7.41
CA GLY A 21 -12.04 -1.74 -8.59
C GLY A 21 -11.17 -1.25 -9.75
N PHE A 22 -10.37 -0.21 -9.54
CA PHE A 22 -9.44 0.26 -10.57
C PHE A 22 -8.29 -0.73 -10.77
N SER A 23 -7.92 -0.93 -12.03
CA SER A 23 -6.78 -1.78 -12.37
C SER A 23 -5.45 -1.06 -12.12
N LYS A 24 -4.40 -1.81 -11.78
CA LYS A 24 -3.04 -1.28 -11.59
C LYS A 24 -2.57 -0.32 -12.71
N PRO A 25 -2.72 -0.62 -14.02
CA PRO A 25 -2.29 0.32 -15.05
C PRO A 25 -3.04 1.66 -14.99
N HIS A 26 -4.34 1.64 -14.68
CA HIS A 26 -5.14 2.84 -14.48
C HIS A 26 -4.66 3.65 -13.27
N ILE A 27 -4.34 2.96 -12.17
CA ILE A 27 -3.80 3.56 -10.95
C ILE A 27 -2.44 4.23 -11.22
N CYS A 28 -1.53 3.54 -11.92
CA CYS A 28 -0.24 4.09 -12.30
C CYS A 28 -0.38 5.34 -13.19
N GLN A 29 -1.31 5.31 -14.14
CA GLN A 29 -1.59 6.43 -15.03
C GLN A 29 -2.15 7.63 -14.26
N THR A 30 -3.07 7.39 -13.33
CA THR A 30 -3.70 8.43 -12.49
C THR A 30 -2.70 9.07 -11.53
N LEU A 31 -1.81 8.27 -10.95
CA LEU A 31 -0.78 8.75 -10.02
C LEU A 31 0.45 9.32 -10.72
N GLY A 32 0.56 9.20 -12.04
CA GLY A 32 1.74 9.57 -12.80
C GLY A 32 3.02 8.84 -12.35
N LYS A 33 2.86 7.65 -11.74
CA LYS A 33 3.97 6.85 -11.19
C LYS A 33 3.82 5.39 -11.56
N THR A 34 4.94 4.77 -11.92
CA THR A 34 4.99 3.34 -12.19
C THR A 34 5.19 2.58 -10.88
N ILE A 35 4.11 2.03 -10.33
CA ILE A 35 4.16 1.19 -9.13
C ILE A 35 4.55 -0.24 -9.54
N SER A 36 5.57 -0.79 -8.88
CA SER A 36 5.97 -2.18 -9.08
C SER A 36 4.86 -3.15 -8.65
N ARG A 37 4.76 -4.30 -9.33
CA ARG A 37 3.80 -5.34 -8.97
C ARG A 37 4.01 -5.83 -7.53
N GLN A 38 5.26 -5.95 -7.08
CA GLN A 38 5.59 -6.40 -5.74
C GLN A 38 5.10 -5.41 -4.67
N SER A 39 5.39 -4.12 -4.84
CA SER A 39 4.91 -3.07 -3.93
C SER A 39 3.39 -3.04 -3.85
N PHE A 40 2.71 -3.13 -5.00
CA PHE A 40 1.26 -3.14 -5.05
C PHE A 40 0.65 -4.36 -4.34
N GLN A 41 1.23 -5.55 -4.53
CA GLN A 41 0.80 -6.75 -3.82
C GLN A 41 1.04 -6.64 -2.32
N GLN A 42 2.18 -6.09 -1.90
CA GLN A 42 2.51 -5.90 -0.50
C GLN A 42 1.54 -4.91 0.18
N TRP A 43 1.19 -3.81 -0.48
CA TRP A 43 0.18 -2.87 0.03
C TRP A 43 -1.21 -3.48 0.16
N MET A 44 -1.63 -4.31 -0.81
CA MET A 44 -2.90 -5.05 -0.74
C MET A 44 -2.92 -6.10 0.38
N LEU A 45 -1.81 -6.82 0.58
CA LEU A 45 -1.67 -7.78 1.67
C LEU A 45 -1.71 -7.09 3.04
N LEU A 46 -0.95 -6.00 3.20
CA LEU A 46 -0.97 -5.18 4.40
C LEU A 46 -2.37 -4.64 4.69
N TYR A 47 -3.11 -4.21 3.65
CA TYR A 47 -4.49 -3.79 3.79
C TYR A 47 -5.41 -4.93 4.26
N GLN A 48 -5.28 -6.13 3.68
CA GLN A 48 -6.08 -7.29 4.08
C GLN A 48 -5.80 -7.72 5.51
N GLU A 49 -4.53 -7.69 5.93
CA GLU A 49 -4.08 -8.08 7.26
C GLU A 49 -4.53 -7.07 8.32
N THR A 50 -4.37 -5.77 8.03
CA THR A 50 -4.68 -4.74 9.02
C THR A 50 -6.14 -4.34 9.04
N LYS A 51 -6.90 -4.45 7.93
CA LYS A 51 -8.26 -3.87 7.73
C LYS A 51 -8.43 -2.40 8.19
N ALA A 52 -7.35 -1.74 8.58
CA ALA A 52 -7.36 -0.52 9.40
C ALA A 52 -6.62 0.63 8.72
N ILE A 53 -5.73 0.35 7.76
CA ILE A 53 -4.92 1.37 7.07
C ILE A 53 -5.79 2.40 6.32
N VAL A 54 -7.00 2.04 5.89
CA VAL A 54 -7.91 2.94 5.14
C VAL A 54 -8.98 3.61 6.03
N CYS A 55 -9.02 3.33 7.35
CA CYS A 55 -10.01 3.99 8.21
C CYS A 55 -9.59 5.39 8.66
N SER A 56 -8.32 5.77 8.58
CA SER A 56 -7.86 7.14 8.88
C SER A 56 -6.44 7.38 8.33
N PRO A 57 -6.25 8.17 7.25
CA PRO A 57 -4.91 8.55 6.79
C PRO A 57 -4.09 9.22 7.89
N GLU A 58 -4.75 9.96 8.80
CA GLU A 58 -4.15 10.63 9.96
C GLU A 58 -3.53 9.67 10.99
N SER A 59 -4.09 8.46 11.13
CA SER A 59 -3.54 7.45 12.07
C SER A 59 -2.32 6.73 11.52
N TYR A 60 -2.16 6.66 10.19
CA TYR A 60 -1.03 5.97 9.58
C TYR A 60 0.27 6.79 9.70
N GLU A 61 0.19 8.11 9.55
CA GLU A 61 1.34 9.00 9.78
C GLU A 61 1.80 8.97 11.25
N THR A 62 0.86 8.76 12.18
CA THR A 62 1.15 8.79 13.62
C THR A 62 1.66 7.45 14.16
N ARG A 63 1.27 6.32 13.57
CA ARG A 63 1.62 5.00 14.13
C ARG A 63 3.02 4.51 13.79
N GLY A 64 3.65 5.05 12.76
CA GLY A 64 4.88 4.48 12.25
C GLY A 64 4.69 3.03 11.77
N TRP A 65 5.56 2.60 10.89
CA TRP A 65 5.60 1.21 10.42
C TRP A 65 5.64 0.25 11.62
N PRO A 66 4.66 -0.67 11.80
CA PRO A 66 4.77 -1.68 12.85
C PRO A 66 5.98 -2.56 12.55
N PRO A 67 6.98 -2.66 13.43
CA PRO A 67 8.17 -3.44 13.18
C PRO A 67 7.87 -4.92 13.43
N THR A 68 7.13 -5.59 12.54
CA THR A 68 7.09 -7.06 12.42
C THR A 68 6.13 -7.49 11.32
N LEU A 69 6.63 -7.58 10.08
CA LEU A 69 6.24 -8.71 9.23
C LEU A 69 7.16 -9.85 9.66
N SER A 70 6.78 -10.53 10.74
CA SER A 70 7.44 -11.78 11.14
C SER A 70 7.01 -12.82 10.13
N SER A 71 7.94 -13.25 9.28
CA SER A 71 7.81 -14.48 8.53
C SER A 71 7.72 -15.63 9.52
N GLU A 72 6.53 -16.16 9.75
CA GLU A 72 6.36 -17.53 10.19
C GLU A 72 5.90 -18.35 8.97
N GLU A 73 6.88 -18.94 8.30
CA GLU A 73 6.66 -20.19 7.57
C GLU A 73 6.48 -21.30 8.60
N CYS A 74 5.31 -21.93 8.64
CA CYS A 74 5.17 -23.34 8.99
C CYS A 74 3.89 -23.95 8.39
#